data_AF-A0A932PS60-F1
#
_entry.id   AF-A0A932PS60-F1
#
_cell.length_a   1.000
_cell.length_b   1.000
_cell.length_c   1.000
_cell.angle_alpha   90.00
_cell.angle_beta   90.00
_cell.angle_gamma   90.00
#
_symmetry.space_group_name_H-M   'P 1'
#
loop_
_entity.id
_entity.type
_entity.pdbx_description
1 polymer ?
#
loop_
_entity_poly.entity_id
_entity_poly.type
_entity_poly.pdbx_seq_one_letter_code
_entity_poly.pdbx_strand_id
1 'polypeptide(L)' 'MYTYLKQFIRSKEVYLSAAPQMSPALEQLLGRVEKDIVKRRNLSTVLSSRRELNNHFTQKF' A
#
# COMPACT_ATOMS: atom_id res chain seq x y z
N MET A 1 -6.06 24.44 -11.14
CA MET A 1 -6.31 24.17 -12.56
C MET A 1 -5.03 24.15 -13.40
N TYR A 2 -4.13 25.13 -13.29
CA TYR A 2 -2.86 25.20 -14.05
C TYR A 2 -1.83 24.08 -13.77
N THR A 3 -1.92 23.39 -12.64
CA THR A 3 -0.97 22.36 -12.21
C THR A 3 -1.20 21.01 -12.91
N TYR A 4 -2.45 20.64 -13.16
CA TYR A 4 -2.82 19.39 -13.85
C TYR A 4 -2.41 19.39 -15.31
N LEU A 5 -2.54 20.54 -15.99
CA LEU A 5 -2.13 20.68 -17.39
C LEU A 5 -0.61 20.55 -17.54
N LYS A 6 0.17 21.09 -16.60
CA LYS A 6 1.63 20.91 -16.57
C LYS A 6 2.03 19.46 -16.32
N GLN A 7 1.32 18.75 -15.44
CA GLN A 7 1.53 17.31 -15.21
C GLN A 7 1.19 16.51 -16.47
N PHE A 8 0.02 16.72 -17.10
CA PHE A 8 -0.36 16.05 -18.35
C PHE A 8 0.66 16.24 -19.47
N ILE A 9 1.19 17.45 -19.65
CA ILE A 9 2.18 17.70 -20.70
C ILE A 9 3.48 16.91 -20.42
N ARG A 10 3.84 16.71 -19.15
CA ARG A 10 5.08 16.06 -18.71
C ARG A 10 4.98 14.53 -18.63
N SER A 11 3.92 14.00 -18.04
CA SER A 11 3.70 12.55 -17.88
C SER A 11 2.89 11.93 -19.02
N LYS A 12 2.23 12.75 -19.86
CA LYS A 12 1.19 12.30 -20.81
C LYS A 12 0.02 11.55 -20.17
N GLU A 13 -0.09 11.62 -18.84
CA GLU A 13 -1.08 10.91 -18.05
C GLU A 13 -1.69 11.86 -17.01
N VAL A 14 -3.01 11.75 -16.81
CA VAL A 14 -3.75 12.55 -15.83
C VAL A 14 -4.45 11.61 -14.88
N TYR A 15 -3.95 11.54 -13.64
CA TYR A 15 -4.63 10.85 -12.55
C TYR A 15 -5.55 11.82 -11.82
N LEU A 16 -6.85 11.73 -12.11
CA LEU A 16 -7.90 12.43 -11.39
C LEU A 16 -8.79 11.39 -10.73
N SER A 17 -8.82 11.41 -9.40
CA SER A 17 -9.66 10.53 -8.61
C SER A 17 -10.52 11.37 -7.68
N ALA A 18 -11.83 11.39 -7.95
CA ALA A 18 -12.86 11.96 -7.08
C ALA A 18 -13.64 10.88 -6.33
N ALA A 19 -13.29 9.61 -6.52
CA ALA A 19 -14.00 8.45 -5.98
C ALA A 19 -13.00 7.47 -5.34
N PRO A 20 -13.41 6.73 -4.30
CA PRO A 20 -12.56 5.74 -3.64
C PRO A 20 -11.93 4.82 -4.68
N GLN A 21 -10.60 4.71 -4.66
CA GLN A 21 -9.85 3.83 -5.57
C GLN A 21 -9.97 2.35 -5.18
N MET A 22 -10.64 2.06 -4.07
CA MET A 22 -10.90 0.73 -3.54
C MET A 22 -12.40 0.50 -3.42
N SER A 23 -12.80 -0.77 -3.54
CA SER A 23 -14.20 -1.14 -3.28
C SER A 23 -14.51 -0.96 -1.79
N PRO A 24 -15.77 -0.63 -1.40
CA PRO A 24 -16.15 -0.50 0.00
C PRO A 24 -15.85 -1.77 0.83
N ALA A 25 -15.93 -2.95 0.20
CA ALA A 25 -15.58 -4.22 0.84
C ALA A 25 -14.08 -4.31 1.15
N LEU A 26 -13.22 -3.82 0.23
CA LEU A 26 -11.78 -3.79 0.43
C LEU A 26 -11.38 -2.76 1.50
N GLU A 27 -12.00 -1.58 1.51
CA GLU A 27 -11.84 -0.56 2.55
C GLU A 27 -12.20 -1.11 3.95
N GLN A 28 -13.35 -1.80 4.06
CA GLN A 28 -13.77 -2.41 5.32
C GLN A 28 -12.81 -3.51 5.80
N LEU A 29 -12.23 -4.27 4.88
CA LEU A 29 -11.24 -5.30 5.19
C LEU A 29 -9.93 -4.67 5.68
N LEU A 30 -9.41 -3.68 4.95
CA LEU A 30 -8.16 -3.01 5.29
C LEU A 30 -8.27 -2.18 6.57
N GLY A 31 -9.43 -1.57 6.86
CA GLY A 31 -9.64 -0.84 8.11
C GLY A 31 -9.49 -1.70 9.38
N ARG A 32 -9.62 -3.02 9.28
CA ARG A 32 -9.29 -3.95 10.39
C ARG A 32 -7.77 -4.12 10.53
N VAL A 33 -7.09 -4.28 9.40
CA VAL A 33 -5.62 -4.43 9.32
C VAL A 33 -4.92 -3.16 9.82
N GLU A 34 -5.40 -1.98 9.44
CA GLU A 34 -4.84 -0.70 9.92
C GLU A 34 -4.90 -0.55 11.43
N LYS A 35 -6.03 -0.95 12.05
CA LYS A 35 -6.17 -0.94 13.52
C LYS A 35 -5.16 -1.88 14.19
N ASP A 36 -4.88 -3.02 13.58
CA ASP A 36 -3.89 -3.98 14.09
C ASP A 36 -2.46 -3.44 13.92
N ILE A 37 -2.14 -2.79 12.80
CA ILE A 37 -0.86 -2.11 12.58
C ILE A 37 -0.61 -1.04 13.65
N VAL A 38 -1.58 -0.15 13.88
CA VAL A 38 -1.49 0.90 14.91
C VAL A 38 -1.29 0.31 16.31
N LYS A 39 -1.96 -0.81 16.59
CA LYS A 39 -1.84 -1.53 17.87
C LYS A 39 -0.63 -2.45 17.96
N ARG A 40 0.21 -2.52 16.92
CA ARG A 40 1.34 -3.44 16.79
C ARG A 40 0.97 -4.91 17.01
N ARG A 41 -0.23 -5.30 16.56
CA ARG A 41 -0.74 -6.68 16.63
C ARG A 41 -0.67 -7.30 15.24
N ASN A 42 -0.54 -8.63 15.18
CA ASN A 42 -0.53 -9.39 13.92
C ASN A 42 0.54 -8.95 12.91
N LEU A 43 1.62 -8.33 13.38
CA LEU A 43 2.79 -7.98 12.57
C LEU A 43 3.80 -9.13 12.68
N SER A 44 4.34 -9.56 11.54
CA SER A 44 5.51 -10.43 11.55
C SER A 44 6.72 -9.69 12.13
N THR A 45 7.72 -10.45 12.60
CA THR A 45 9.00 -9.89 13.04
C THR A 45 9.54 -8.91 12.01
N VAL A 46 10.13 -7.81 12.50
CA VAL A 46 10.79 -6.82 11.65
C VAL A 46 11.96 -7.50 10.93
N LEU A 47 11.82 -7.67 9.62
CA LEU A 47 12.87 -8.20 8.77
C LEU A 47 13.82 -7.04 8.46
N SER A 48 15.02 -7.09 9.04
CA SER A 48 15.98 -5.97 9.02
C SER A 48 17.01 -6.12 7.91
N SER A 49 17.05 -7.28 7.23
CA SER A 49 18.01 -7.53 6.16
C SER A 49 17.39 -8.33 5.00
N ARG A 50 17.95 -8.14 3.80
CA ARG A 50 17.58 -8.91 2.61
C ARG A 50 17.78 -10.43 2.82
N ARG A 51 18.78 -10.83 3.62
CA ARG A 51 19.05 -12.23 3.96
C ARG A 51 17.97 -12.82 4.87
N GLU A 52 17.55 -12.09 5.91
CA GLU A 52 16.41 -12.48 6.76
C GLU A 52 15.11 -12.61 5.96
N LEU A 53 14.88 -11.67 5.05
CA LEU A 53 13.72 -11.68 4.18
C LEU A 53 13.70 -12.94 3.30
N ASN A 54 14.82 -13.25 2.64
CA ASN A 54 14.93 -14.46 1.82
C ASN A 54 14.69 -15.74 2.65
N ASN A 55 15.31 -15.84 3.83
CA ASN A 55 15.13 -17.00 4.71
C ASN A 55 13.67 -17.19 5.16
N HIS A 56 12.96 -16.10 5.49
CA HIS A 56 11.56 -16.17 5.90
C HIS A 56 10.63 -16.69 4.79
N PHE A 57 10.90 -16.32 3.52
CA PHE A 57 10.07 -16.74 2.39
C PHE A 57 10.49 -18.07 1.75
N THR A 58 11.76 -18.48 1.90
CA THR A 58 12.25 -19.76 1.36
C THR A 58 12.06 -20.94 2.32
N GLN A 59 12.02 -20.73 3.64
CA GLN A 59 11.84 -21.83 4.61
C GLN A 59 10.41 -22.42 4.64
N LYS A 60 9.43 -21.77 4.00
CA LYS A 60 8.02 -22.14 4.10
C LYS A 60 7.49 -22.99 2.93
N PHE A 61 8.38 -23.52 2.10
CA PHE A 61 8.09 -24.41 0.98
C PHE A 61 8.94 -25.68 1.06
#